data_AF-A0A3C0BDM5-F1
#
_entry.id   AF-A0A3C0BDM5-F1
#
_cell.length_a   1.000
_cell.length_b   1.000
_cell.length_c   1.000
_cell.angle_alpha   90.00
_cell.angle_beta   90.00
_cell.angle_gamma   90.00
#
_symmetry.space_group_name_H-M   'P 1'
#
loop_
_entity.id
_entity.type
_entity.pdbx_description
1 polymer ?
#
loop_
_entity_poly.entity_id
_entity_poly.type
_entity_poly.pdbx_seq_one_letter_code
_entity_poly.pdbx_strand_id
1 'polypeptide(L)'
;PEDLKGMNLAKGILTARGGMTSHAAVVARGMGKCCVSGAGSLKIDYKARKLVVDGLTLKEGDWISLNGTTGEVYEGKTNTREAELSGDFGELMK
;
A
#
# COMPACT_ATOMS: atom_id res chain seq x y z
N PRO A 1 3.53 -7.83 14.61
CA PRO A 1 4.26 -9.08 14.28
C PRO A 1 3.35 -10.17 13.70
N GLU A 2 2.13 -10.31 14.20
CA GLU A 2 1.12 -11.26 13.71
C GLU A 2 0.76 -11.08 12.22
N ASP A 3 0.75 -9.84 11.71
CA ASP A 3 0.39 -9.55 10.31
C ASP A 3 1.51 -9.78 9.28
N LEU A 4 2.73 -10.13 9.73
CA LEU A 4 3.92 -10.21 8.86
C LEU A 4 3.74 -11.16 7.67
N LYS A 5 3.08 -12.30 7.88
CA LYS A 5 2.80 -13.26 6.81
C LYS A 5 1.88 -12.66 5.75
N GLY A 6 0.82 -11.97 6.17
CA GLY A 6 -0.12 -11.29 5.28
C GLY A 6 0.54 -10.15 4.51
N MET A 7 1.32 -9.31 5.22
CA MET A 7 2.11 -8.24 4.61
C MET A 7 3.08 -8.80 3.55
N ASN A 8 3.71 -9.95 3.81
CA ASN A 8 4.62 -10.58 2.86
C ASN A 8 3.93 -11.24 1.66
N LEU A 9 2.64 -11.56 1.73
CA LEU A 9 1.88 -12.07 0.57
C LEU A 9 1.22 -10.95 -0.23
N ALA A 10 0.88 -9.82 0.40
CA ALA A 10 0.19 -8.70 -0.25
C ALA A 10 1.06 -7.97 -1.29
N LYS A 11 0.45 -7.41 -2.34
CA LYS A 11 1.18 -6.55 -3.31
C LYS A 11 1.44 -5.14 -2.80
N GLY A 12 0.63 -4.67 -1.86
CA GLY A 12 0.82 -3.39 -1.19
C GLY A 12 0.01 -3.34 0.10
N ILE A 13 0.28 -2.33 0.92
CA ILE A 13 -0.30 -2.16 2.25
C ILE A 13 -0.94 -0.77 2.35
N LEU A 14 -2.22 -0.72 2.72
CA LEU A 14 -2.96 0.51 2.95
C LEU A 14 -3.44 0.54 4.40
N THR A 15 -3.13 1.60 5.15
CA THR A 15 -3.60 1.73 6.54
C THR A 15 -4.39 3.02 6.76
N ALA A 16 -5.51 2.90 7.48
CA ALA A 16 -6.33 4.06 7.85
C ALA A 16 -5.66 4.96 8.91
N ARG A 17 -4.74 4.40 9.69
CA ARG A 17 -4.02 5.10 10.77
C ARG A 17 -2.53 4.76 10.74
N GLY A 18 -1.75 5.61 11.40
CA GLY A 18 -0.30 5.48 11.52
C GLY A 18 0.44 6.39 10.54
N GLY A 19 1.54 6.99 11.00
CA GLY A 19 2.38 7.87 10.17
C GLY A 19 3.50 7.14 9.43
N MET A 20 4.48 7.90 8.95
CA MET A 20 5.67 7.38 8.27
C MET A 20 6.55 6.45 9.13
N THR A 21 6.46 6.57 10.47
CA THR A 21 7.21 5.74 11.43
C THR A 21 6.35 4.63 12.04
N SER A 22 5.16 4.39 11.50
CA SER A 22 4.28 3.32 11.97
C SER A 22 4.83 1.93 11.66
N HIS A 23 4.32 0.92 12.38
CA HIS A 23 4.67 -0.48 12.16
C HIS A 23 4.54 -0.88 10.68
N ALA A 24 3.40 -0.55 10.06
CA ALA A 24 3.14 -0.85 8.65
C ALA A 24 4.16 -0.20 7.71
N ALA A 25 4.47 1.10 7.92
CA ALA A 25 5.40 1.83 7.07
C ALA A 25 6.84 1.31 7.18
N VAL A 26 7.32 1.05 8.41
CA VAL A 26 8.69 0.55 8.64
C VAL A 26 8.85 -0.85 8.09
N VAL A 27 7.90 -1.75 8.36
CA VAL A 27 7.96 -3.14 7.88
C VAL A 27 7.82 -3.20 6.36
N ALA A 28 6.92 -2.43 5.76
CA ALA A 28 6.76 -2.40 4.30
C ALA A 28 8.04 -1.92 3.59
N ARG A 29 8.71 -0.89 4.12
CA ARG A 29 9.99 -0.41 3.60
C ARG A 29 11.07 -1.48 3.70
N GLY A 30 11.18 -2.15 4.84
CA GLY A 30 12.12 -3.27 5.00
C GLY A 30 11.85 -4.45 4.04
N MET A 31 10.60 -4.64 3.63
CA MET A 31 10.19 -5.67 2.68
C MET A 31 10.19 -5.20 1.21
N GLY A 32 10.52 -3.93 0.93
CA GLY A 32 10.47 -3.38 -0.43
C GLY A 32 9.06 -3.33 -1.03
N LYS A 33 8.02 -3.20 -0.19
CA LYS A 33 6.61 -3.19 -0.64
C LYS A 33 6.02 -1.79 -0.64
N CYS A 34 5.14 -1.54 -1.60
CA CYS A 34 4.36 -0.31 -1.65
C CYS A 34 3.47 -0.20 -0.40
N CYS A 35 3.57 0.93 0.30
CA CYS A 35 2.74 1.20 1.46
C CYS A 35 2.25 2.65 1.47
N VAL A 36 0.95 2.81 1.65
CA VAL A 36 0.31 4.09 1.93
C VAL A 36 -0.22 4.00 3.36
N SER A 37 0.36 4.78 4.27
CA SER A 37 -0.04 4.80 5.67
C SER A 37 -0.73 6.10 6.05
N GLY A 38 -1.71 6.01 6.95
CA GLY A 38 -2.37 7.19 7.52
C GLY A 38 -3.47 7.78 6.65
N ALA A 39 -4.12 6.96 5.82
CA ALA A 39 -5.28 7.36 5.03
C ALA A 39 -6.52 7.51 5.92
N GLY A 40 -6.58 8.62 6.67
CA GLY A 40 -7.60 8.87 7.69
C GLY A 40 -9.04 9.01 7.16
N SER A 41 -9.22 9.22 5.87
CA SER A 41 -10.52 9.23 5.19
C SER A 41 -11.12 7.83 5.00
N LEU A 42 -10.33 6.77 5.19
CA LEU A 42 -10.79 5.39 5.07
C LEU A 42 -11.69 4.98 6.24
N LYS A 43 -12.91 4.53 5.92
CA LYS A 43 -13.81 3.85 6.85
C LYS A 43 -13.82 2.35 6.51
N ILE A 44 -13.24 1.55 7.38
CA ILE A 44 -13.16 0.09 7.21
C ILE A 44 -14.27 -0.56 8.03
N ASP A 45 -15.19 -1.25 7.37
CA ASP A 45 -16.19 -2.10 8.01
C ASP A 45 -15.72 -3.56 7.96
N TYR A 46 -15.18 -4.03 9.08
CA TYR A 46 -14.68 -5.40 9.23
C TYR A 46 -15.78 -6.45 9.17
N LYS A 47 -17.03 -6.14 9.56
CA LYS A 47 -18.13 -7.10 9.52
C LYS A 47 -18.67 -7.27 8.12
N ALA A 48 -18.87 -6.16 7.41
CA ALA A 48 -19.33 -6.16 6.04
C ALA A 48 -18.22 -6.49 5.02
N ARG A 49 -16.95 -6.44 5.46
CA ARG A 49 -15.74 -6.58 4.62
C ARG A 49 -15.75 -5.57 3.48
N LYS A 50 -15.99 -4.30 3.85
CA LYS A 50 -16.07 -3.15 2.93
C LYS A 50 -15.15 -2.04 3.38
N LEU A 51 -14.61 -1.32 2.42
CA LEU A 51 -13.84 -0.11 2.60
C LEU A 51 -14.61 1.04 1.95
N VAL A 52 -14.83 2.11 2.71
CA VAL A 52 -15.51 3.31 2.22
C VAL A 52 -14.56 4.50 2.31
N VAL A 53 -14.41 5.23 1.21
CA VAL A 53 -13.58 6.44 1.13
C VAL A 53 -14.25 7.44 0.21
N ASP A 54 -14.48 8.66 0.68
CA ASP A 54 -15.03 9.77 -0.13
C ASP A 54 -16.29 9.42 -0.97
N GLY A 55 -17.16 8.56 -0.42
CA GLY A 55 -18.38 8.09 -1.08
C GLY A 55 -18.21 6.84 -1.96
N LEU A 56 -16.97 6.43 -2.24
CA LEU A 56 -16.66 5.18 -2.90
C LEU A 56 -16.74 4.00 -1.92
N THR A 57 -17.42 2.93 -2.30
CA THR A 57 -17.51 1.69 -1.51
C THR A 57 -16.87 0.54 -2.26
N LEU A 58 -15.73 0.07 -1.75
CA LEU A 58 -15.00 -1.08 -2.25
C LEU A 58 -15.29 -2.30 -1.37
N LYS A 59 -15.41 -3.47 -2.00
CA LYS A 59 -15.61 -4.74 -1.33
C LYS A 59 -14.37 -5.60 -1.44
N GLU A 60 -14.30 -6.62 -0.61
CA GLU A 60 -13.30 -7.68 -0.77
C GLU A 60 -13.36 -8.26 -2.19
N GLY A 61 -12.20 -8.30 -2.86
CA GLY A 61 -12.05 -8.77 -4.25
C GLY A 61 -11.98 -7.66 -5.30
N ASP A 62 -12.36 -6.43 -4.95
CA ASP A 62 -12.23 -5.29 -5.86
C ASP A 62 -10.76 -4.89 -6.03
N TRP A 63 -10.42 -4.45 -7.24
CA TRP A 63 -9.06 -4.00 -7.55
C TRP A 63 -8.86 -2.56 -7.06
N ILE A 64 -7.73 -2.36 -6.39
CA ILE A 64 -7.20 -1.04 -6.06
C ILE A 64 -5.73 -0.98 -6.45
N SER A 65 -5.29 0.22 -6.80
CA SER A 65 -3.88 0.51 -7.08
C SER A 65 -3.36 1.52 -6.07
N LEU A 66 -2.13 1.32 -5.61
CA LEU A 66 -1.50 2.14 -4.57
C LEU A 66 -0.24 2.81 -5.12
N ASN A 67 -0.05 4.09 -4.82
CA ASN A 67 1.19 4.81 -5.06
C ASN A 67 1.82 5.22 -3.73
N GLY A 68 2.84 4.48 -3.30
CA GLY A 68 3.54 4.72 -2.04
C GLY A 68 4.44 5.96 -2.02
N THR A 69 4.72 6.56 -3.18
CA THR A 69 5.54 7.78 -3.28
C THR A 69 4.70 9.03 -3.08
N THR A 70 3.53 9.10 -3.72
CA THR A 70 2.62 10.25 -3.60
C THR A 70 1.57 10.08 -2.49
N GLY A 71 1.35 8.85 -2.03
CA GLY A 71 0.31 8.52 -1.05
C GLY A 71 -1.08 8.35 -1.67
N GLU A 72 -1.18 8.31 -3.00
CA GLU A 72 -2.45 8.20 -3.71
C GLU A 72 -2.95 6.76 -3.79
N VAL A 73 -4.28 6.61 -3.78
CA VAL A 73 -5.00 5.35 -3.94
C VAL A 73 -5.95 5.51 -5.10
N TYR A 74 -5.89 4.59 -6.06
CA TYR A 74 -6.71 4.60 -7.26
C TYR A 74 -7.66 3.40 -7.26
N GLU A 75 -8.87 3.62 -7.74
CA GLU A 75 -9.80 2.54 -8.05
C GLU A 75 -9.33 1.78 -9.29
N GLY A 76 -9.47 0.45 -9.25
CA GLY A 76 -9.20 -0.42 -10.37
C GLY A 76 -7.74 -0.84 -10.49
N LYS A 77 -7.45 -1.49 -11.61
CA LYS A 77 -6.14 -2.06 -11.91
C LYS A 77 -5.39 -1.13 -12.85
N THR A 78 -4.52 -0.30 -12.28
CA THR A 78 -3.59 0.53 -13.04
C THR A 78 -2.40 -0.32 -13.48
N ASN A 79 -1.86 -0.05 -14.67
CA ASN A 79 -0.65 -0.71 -15.13
C ASN A 79 0.53 -0.31 -14.25
N THR A 80 1.06 -1.27 -13.49
CA THR A 80 2.28 -1.10 -12.71
C THR A 80 3.49 -1.28 -13.61
N ARG A 81 4.52 -0.44 -13.46
CA ARG A 81 5.85 -0.69 -14.02
C ARG A 81 6.73 -1.34 -12.97
N GLU A 82 7.59 -2.27 -13.39
CA GLU A 82 8.66 -2.74 -12.53
C GLU A 82 9.66 -1.61 -12.28
N ALA A 83 10.28 -1.61 -11.11
CA ALA A 83 11.27 -0.60 -10.76
C ALA A 83 12.49 -0.76 -11.67
N GLU A 84 12.80 0.26 -12.47
CA GLU A 84 14.01 0.30 -13.30
C GLU A 84 15.21 0.75 -12.47
N LEU A 85 16.26 -0.06 -12.44
CA LEU A 85 17.57 0.32 -11.89
C LEU A 85 18.17 1.36 -12.84
N SER A 86 18.00 2.65 -12.54
CA SER A 86 18.49 3.76 -13.36
C SER A 86 19.25 4.80 -12.53
N GLY A 87 20.14 5.54 -13.19
CA GLY A 87 20.98 6.57 -12.56
C GLY A 87 22.09 6.02 -11.68
N ASP A 88 22.42 6.76 -10.62
CA ASP A 88 23.54 6.48 -9.70
C ASP A 88 23.50 5.05 -9.12
N PHE A 89 22.30 4.48 -8.98
CA PHE A 89 22.11 3.13 -8.45
C PHE A 89 22.60 2.04 -9.42
N GLY A 90 22.58 2.29 -10.72
CA GLY A 90 23.11 1.40 -11.75
C GLY A 90 24.64 1.42 -11.84
N GLU A 91 25.28 2.54 -11.48
CA GLU A 91 26.75 2.63 -11.37
C GLU A 91 27.27 1.94 -10.11
N LEU A 92 26.53 2.00 -9.00
CA LEU A 92 26.92 1.42 -7.70
C LEU A 92 26.79 -0.11 -7.63
N MET A 93 25.97 -0.72 -8.50
CA MET A 93 25.70 -2.18 -8.54
C MET A 93 26.52 -2.94 -9.61
N LYS A 94 27.56 -2.30 -10.19
CA LYS A 94 28.56 -2.95 -11.05
C LYS A 94 29.66 -3.62 -10.24
#